data_AF-A0A1H3M453-F1
#
_entry.id   AF-A0A1H3M453-F1
#
_cell.length_a   1.000
_cell.length_b   1.000
_cell.length_c   1.000
_cell.angle_alpha   90.00
_cell.angle_beta   90.00
_cell.angle_gamma   90.00
#
_symmetry.space_group_name_H-M   'P 1'
#
loop_
_entity.id
_entity.type
_entity.pdbx_description
1 polymer ?
#
loop_
_entity_poly.entity_id
_entity_poly.type
_entity_poly.pdbx_seq_one_letter_code
_entity_poly.pdbx_strand_id
1 'polypeptide(L)'
;MRRLLGLFFAGACLMPAVTIAQDVRLTPDIPSKSITLATGETLVIERIQDTAHQLSGEFTKTSRACPPFCIQEMSAGEGVETVGEIEVISFLENSVAAGNGLLLDSRMPEWFAKGTIPGAVNVPFATLEASNPYRDEIIKALGAQSDGTTWDFAAAKELLLFCNGPWCEQSLHAITALRSAGYPAEKIKYYRGGMQVWLLLGLSIQQPTS
;
A
#
# COMPACT_ATOMS: atom_id res chain seq x y z
N MET A 1 9.99 -72.40 -16.44
CA MET A 1 9.87 -72.37 -14.95
C MET A 1 11.11 -71.61 -14.46
N ARG A 2 11.09 -70.43 -13.85
CA ARG A 2 10.25 -69.82 -12.82
C ARG A 2 10.23 -68.29 -13.03
N ARG A 3 9.08 -67.66 -12.76
CA ARG A 3 8.89 -66.20 -12.76
C ARG A 3 9.36 -65.65 -11.41
N LEU A 4 10.20 -64.61 -11.40
CA LEU A 4 10.41 -63.75 -10.22
C LEU A 4 9.69 -62.42 -10.46
N LEU A 5 8.63 -62.19 -9.68
CA LEU A 5 7.89 -60.93 -9.64
C LEU A 5 8.54 -60.06 -8.56
N GLY A 6 9.27 -59.02 -8.97
CA GLY A 6 9.83 -58.03 -8.04
C GLY A 6 8.76 -57.02 -7.65
N LEU A 7 8.35 -57.02 -6.38
CA LEU A 7 7.52 -55.97 -5.80
C LEU A 7 8.37 -54.71 -5.58
N PHE A 8 8.13 -53.67 -6.37
CA PHE A 8 8.63 -52.31 -6.09
C PHE A 8 7.67 -51.63 -5.11
N PHE A 9 8.08 -51.51 -3.84
CA PHE A 9 7.41 -50.65 -2.87
C PHE A 9 7.89 -49.21 -3.09
N ALA A 10 7.06 -48.38 -3.74
CA ALA A 10 7.29 -46.95 -3.81
C ALA A 10 6.91 -46.33 -2.46
N GLY A 11 7.91 -46.15 -1.58
CA GLY A 11 7.74 -45.44 -0.32
C GLY A 11 7.53 -43.95 -0.57
N ALA A 12 6.31 -43.46 -0.40
CA ALA A 12 6.02 -42.03 -0.39
C ALA A 12 6.64 -41.40 0.86
N CYS A 13 7.78 -40.72 0.67
CA CYS A 13 8.46 -39.98 1.72
C CYS A 13 7.67 -38.69 1.99
N LEU A 14 6.78 -38.72 2.98
CA LEU A 14 6.11 -37.53 3.51
C LEU A 14 7.17 -36.71 4.25
N MET A 15 7.70 -35.68 3.57
CA MET A 15 8.54 -34.70 4.24
C MET A 15 7.67 -33.85 5.17
N PRO A 16 7.95 -33.80 6.49
CA PRO A 16 7.23 -32.92 7.39
C PRO A 16 7.48 -31.47 6.99
N ALA A 17 6.40 -30.71 6.82
CA ALA A 17 6.48 -29.27 6.63
C ALA A 17 7.06 -28.65 7.90
N VAL A 18 8.27 -28.09 7.81
CA VAL A 18 8.88 -27.34 8.90
C VAL A 18 8.14 -26.01 9.01
N THR A 19 7.28 -25.87 10.02
CA THR A 19 6.69 -24.59 10.39
C THR A 19 7.73 -23.80 11.18
N ILE A 20 8.34 -22.78 10.56
CA ILE A 20 9.13 -21.80 11.31
C ILE A 20 8.14 -20.98 12.14
N ALA A 21 8.28 -21.02 13.47
CA ALA A 21 7.50 -20.16 14.35
C ALA A 21 7.83 -18.69 14.06
N GLN A 22 6.81 -17.87 13.78
CA GLN A 22 7.00 -16.43 13.64
C GLN A 22 7.01 -15.77 15.02
N ASP A 23 8.18 -15.26 15.40
CA ASP A 23 8.40 -14.53 16.65
C ASP A 23 7.98 -13.06 16.52
N VAL A 24 8.07 -12.47 15.32
CA VAL A 24 7.72 -11.07 15.06
C VAL A 24 6.39 -10.98 14.33
N ARG A 25 5.31 -10.77 15.08
CA ARG A 25 3.92 -10.77 14.56
C ARG A 25 3.40 -9.37 14.26
N LEU A 26 2.36 -9.27 13.41
CA LEU A 26 1.61 -8.01 13.19
C LEU A 26 0.88 -7.57 14.46
N THR A 27 0.16 -8.50 15.09
CA THR A 27 -0.51 -8.34 16.39
C THR A 27 -0.35 -9.63 17.19
N PRO A 28 -0.74 -9.69 18.49
CA PRO A 28 -0.65 -10.94 19.26
C PRO A 28 -1.31 -12.15 18.56
N ASP A 29 -2.44 -11.89 17.89
CA ASP A 29 -3.29 -12.91 17.27
C ASP A 29 -3.07 -13.05 15.75
N ILE A 30 -2.37 -12.10 15.12
CA ILE A 30 -2.15 -12.07 13.67
C ILE A 30 -0.63 -12.14 13.40
N PRO A 31 -0.08 -13.31 13.04
CA PRO A 31 1.34 -13.44 12.70
C PRO A 31 1.68 -12.70 11.40
N SER A 32 0.91 -12.96 10.35
CA SER A 32 0.99 -12.34 9.03
C SER A 32 -0.39 -12.29 8.40
N LYS A 33 -0.53 -11.58 7.27
CA LYS A 33 -1.77 -11.45 6.51
C LYS A 33 -1.53 -11.77 5.03
N SER A 34 -2.26 -12.74 4.49
CA SER A 34 -2.32 -13.00 3.05
C SER A 34 -3.62 -12.46 2.47
N ILE A 35 -3.53 -11.67 1.41
CA ILE A 35 -4.67 -11.00 0.78
C ILE A 35 -4.65 -11.36 -0.70
N THR A 36 -5.73 -11.97 -1.21
CA THR A 36 -5.85 -12.30 -2.64
C THR A 36 -6.64 -11.20 -3.35
N LEU A 37 -6.01 -10.54 -4.31
CA LEU A 37 -6.63 -9.50 -5.11
C LEU A 37 -7.56 -10.08 -6.19
N ALA A 38 -8.46 -9.27 -6.71
CA ALA A 38 -9.33 -9.64 -7.84
C ALA A 38 -8.54 -10.05 -9.11
N THR A 39 -7.28 -9.65 -9.22
CA THR A 39 -6.35 -10.07 -10.29
C THR A 39 -5.86 -11.51 -10.15
N GLY A 40 -6.08 -12.14 -8.98
CA GLY A 40 -5.51 -13.44 -8.61
C GLY A 40 -4.14 -13.36 -7.93
N GLU A 41 -3.54 -12.18 -7.83
CA GLU A 41 -2.30 -11.95 -7.09
C GLU A 41 -2.54 -12.09 -5.58
N THR A 42 -1.65 -12.80 -4.87
CA THR A 42 -1.67 -12.87 -3.40
C THR A 42 -0.59 -11.97 -2.82
N LEU A 43 -1.01 -10.92 -2.12
CA LEU A 43 -0.16 -10.08 -1.30
C LEU A 43 0.12 -10.78 0.04
N VAL A 44 1.34 -10.67 0.56
CA VAL A 44 1.69 -11.13 1.90
C VAL A 44 2.27 -9.95 2.69
N ILE A 45 1.54 -9.55 3.74
CA ILE A 45 1.97 -8.55 4.70
C ILE A 45 2.43 -9.26 5.97
N GLU A 46 3.71 -9.13 6.28
CA GLU A 46 4.33 -9.67 7.48
C GLU A 46 5.45 -8.75 7.96
N ARG A 47 6.03 -9.06 9.11
CA ARG A 47 7.19 -8.34 9.63
C ARG A 47 8.47 -9.11 9.40
N ILE A 48 9.57 -8.39 9.23
CA ILE A 48 10.92 -8.94 9.22
C ILE A 48 11.15 -9.68 10.54
N GLN A 49 11.49 -10.97 10.44
CA GLN A 49 11.64 -11.85 11.61
C GLN A 49 12.98 -11.67 12.34
N ASP A 50 13.95 -10.98 11.73
CA ASP A 50 15.22 -10.64 12.39
C ASP A 50 14.99 -9.59 13.49
N THR A 51 15.06 -10.02 14.75
CA THR A 51 14.88 -9.16 15.93
C THR A 51 16.02 -8.16 16.14
N ALA A 52 17.13 -8.30 15.43
CA ALA A 52 18.24 -7.35 15.43
C ALA A 52 18.16 -6.35 14.26
N HIS A 53 17.17 -6.49 13.36
CA HIS A 53 17.03 -5.62 12.21
C HIS A 53 16.85 -4.16 12.62
N GLN A 54 17.55 -3.27 11.94
CA GLN A 54 17.43 -1.82 12.11
C GLN A 54 17.02 -1.19 10.79
N LEU A 55 16.25 -0.10 10.87
CA LEU A 55 15.94 0.72 9.72
C LEU A 55 17.24 1.16 9.04
N SER A 56 17.28 1.12 7.72
CA SER A 56 18.46 1.44 6.92
C SER A 56 18.12 2.38 5.75
N GLY A 57 19.16 2.89 5.08
CA GLY A 57 19.03 3.75 3.91
C GLY A 57 18.41 5.12 4.21
N GLU A 58 17.69 5.67 3.23
CA GLU A 58 17.15 7.04 3.26
C GLU A 58 16.20 7.30 4.44
N PHE A 59 15.50 6.28 4.92
CA PHE A 59 14.53 6.41 6.02
C PHE A 59 15.20 6.54 7.40
N THR A 60 16.53 6.45 7.50
CA THR A 60 17.25 6.72 8.76
C THR A 60 17.55 8.19 9.01
N LYS A 61 17.45 9.05 7.98
CA LYS A 61 17.80 10.47 8.07
C LYS A 61 16.72 11.28 8.78
N THR A 62 17.06 11.85 9.92
CA THR A 62 16.16 12.66 10.77
C THR A 62 16.20 14.16 10.45
N SER A 63 17.39 14.71 10.18
CA SER A 63 17.60 16.15 10.00
C SER A 63 17.39 16.59 8.55
N ARG A 64 16.15 16.51 8.07
CA ARG A 64 15.77 16.98 6.73
C ARG A 64 15.41 18.48 6.80
N ALA A 65 16.03 19.29 5.94
CA ALA A 65 15.72 20.72 5.86
C ALA A 65 14.31 20.94 5.29
N CYS A 66 13.61 21.91 5.85
CA CYS A 66 12.34 22.42 5.33
C CYS A 66 12.59 23.80 4.72
N PRO A 67 12.15 24.07 3.47
CA PRO A 67 11.55 23.14 2.50
C PRO A 67 12.57 22.17 1.84
N PRO A 68 12.12 21.08 1.18
CA PRO A 68 10.71 20.67 0.96
C PRO A 68 10.18 19.65 1.98
N PHE A 69 10.93 19.34 3.04
CA PHE A 69 10.58 18.27 3.99
C PHE A 69 9.91 18.80 5.25
N CYS A 70 8.92 19.67 5.07
CA CYS A 70 8.21 20.30 6.18
C CYS A 70 7.24 19.32 6.85
N ILE A 71 7.16 19.37 8.18
CA ILE A 71 6.22 18.56 8.94
C ILE A 71 4.81 19.13 8.80
N GLN A 72 3.83 18.24 8.66
CA GLN A 72 2.43 18.59 8.47
C GLN A 72 1.59 18.08 9.65
N GLU A 73 0.38 18.61 9.80
CA GLU A 73 -0.61 18.15 10.77
C GLU A 73 -0.96 16.66 10.59
N MET A 74 -1.61 16.07 11.60
CA MET A 74 -2.08 14.68 11.53
C MET A 74 -3.30 14.55 10.61
N SER A 75 -4.17 15.55 10.62
CA SER A 75 -5.35 15.62 9.76
C SER A 75 -4.98 16.06 8.35
N ALA A 76 -5.63 15.48 7.33
CA ALA A 76 -5.57 15.94 5.95
C ALA A 76 -6.82 16.75 5.52
N GLY A 77 -7.59 17.21 6.51
CA GLY A 77 -8.81 17.99 6.29
C GLY A 77 -10.06 17.30 6.83
N GLU A 78 -11.14 18.06 6.95
CA GLU A 78 -12.41 17.56 7.46
C GLU A 78 -12.98 16.44 6.57
N GLY A 79 -13.43 15.37 7.24
CA GLY A 79 -14.02 14.19 6.60
C GLY A 79 -13.01 13.21 5.99
N VAL A 80 -11.72 13.54 5.96
CA VAL A 80 -10.65 12.62 5.55
C VAL A 80 -10.17 11.85 6.77
N GLU A 81 -10.35 10.53 6.76
CA GLU A 81 -9.95 9.68 7.87
C GLU A 81 -8.44 9.44 7.84
N THR A 82 -7.74 9.81 8.93
CA THR A 82 -6.33 9.44 9.13
C THR A 82 -6.25 8.05 9.76
N VAL A 83 -5.48 7.15 9.15
CA VAL A 83 -5.43 5.72 9.50
C VAL A 83 -4.01 5.27 9.91
N GLY A 84 -3.93 4.14 10.63
CA GLY A 84 -2.68 3.45 10.97
C GLY A 84 -2.46 2.17 10.14
N GLU A 85 -1.48 1.37 10.51
CA GLU A 85 -1.03 0.22 9.70
C GLU A 85 -2.06 -0.91 9.65
N ILE A 86 -2.77 -1.16 10.75
CA ILE A 86 -3.80 -2.20 10.80
C ILE A 86 -4.98 -1.81 9.91
N GLU A 87 -5.35 -0.53 9.88
CA GLU A 87 -6.39 -0.03 8.99
C GLU A 87 -5.93 -0.04 7.52
N VAL A 88 -4.65 0.19 7.22
CA VAL A 88 -4.09 0.00 5.85
C VAL A 88 -4.22 -1.46 5.41
N ILE A 89 -3.85 -2.41 6.26
CA ILE A 89 -3.99 -3.85 5.97
C ILE A 89 -5.46 -4.23 5.78
N SER A 90 -6.34 -3.68 6.62
CA SER A 90 -7.80 -3.90 6.50
C SER A 90 -8.36 -3.27 5.22
N PHE A 91 -7.84 -2.13 4.78
CA PHE A 91 -8.24 -1.49 3.52
C PHE A 91 -7.80 -2.32 2.31
N LEU A 92 -6.60 -2.88 2.33
CA LEU A 92 -6.13 -3.81 1.30
C LEU A 92 -7.05 -5.04 1.20
N GLU A 93 -7.43 -5.62 2.34
CA GLU A 93 -8.30 -6.81 2.39
C GLU A 93 -9.74 -6.52 1.97
N ASN A 94 -10.33 -5.43 2.46
CA ASN A 94 -11.77 -5.21 2.32
C ASN A 94 -12.12 -4.37 1.09
N SER A 95 -11.31 -3.36 0.77
CA SER A 95 -11.60 -2.41 -0.31
C SER A 95 -10.81 -2.74 -1.58
N VAL A 96 -9.50 -2.95 -1.48
CA VAL A 96 -8.65 -3.21 -2.66
C VAL A 96 -8.91 -4.60 -3.24
N ALA A 97 -8.95 -5.65 -2.41
CA ALA A 97 -9.23 -7.00 -2.90
C ALA A 97 -10.63 -7.14 -3.53
N ALA A 98 -11.61 -6.40 -3.00
CA ALA A 98 -12.96 -6.32 -3.59
C ALA A 98 -13.04 -5.47 -4.86
N GLY A 99 -11.95 -4.80 -5.25
CA GLY A 99 -11.89 -3.92 -6.42
C GLY A 99 -12.61 -2.59 -6.24
N ASN A 100 -12.99 -2.21 -5.02
CA ASN A 100 -13.71 -0.96 -4.72
C ASN A 100 -12.80 0.15 -4.20
N GLY A 101 -11.58 -0.18 -3.77
CA GLY A 101 -10.59 0.79 -3.30
C GLY A 101 -9.25 0.69 -4.01
N LEU A 102 -8.44 1.75 -3.86
CA LEU A 102 -7.07 1.83 -4.35
C LEU A 102 -6.15 2.37 -3.25
N LEU A 103 -5.06 1.65 -3.00
CA LEU A 103 -3.95 2.13 -2.18
C LEU A 103 -3.01 2.94 -3.08
N LEU A 104 -2.89 4.24 -2.86
CA LEU A 104 -2.13 5.13 -3.74
C LEU A 104 -0.82 5.55 -3.07
N ASP A 105 0.28 5.20 -3.72
CA ASP A 105 1.59 5.76 -3.42
C ASP A 105 1.73 7.10 -4.13
N SER A 106 1.62 8.20 -3.38
CA SER A 106 1.65 9.57 -3.92
C SER A 106 3.07 10.09 -4.21
N ARG A 107 4.09 9.23 -4.04
CA ARG A 107 5.48 9.63 -4.26
C ARG A 107 5.82 9.71 -5.73
N MET A 108 6.93 10.38 -6.03
CA MET A 108 7.51 10.36 -7.36
C MET A 108 7.99 8.94 -7.75
N PRO A 109 7.98 8.57 -9.04
CA PRO A 109 8.24 7.20 -9.49
C PRO A 109 9.57 6.60 -9.00
N GLU A 110 10.61 7.42 -8.81
CA GLU A 110 11.91 6.97 -8.30
C GLU A 110 11.87 6.48 -6.85
N TRP A 111 10.91 6.95 -6.05
CA TRP A 111 10.67 6.43 -4.70
C TRP A 111 9.86 5.15 -4.72
N PHE A 112 8.85 5.10 -5.59
CA PHE A 112 8.01 3.92 -5.79
C PHE A 112 8.85 2.72 -6.27
N ALA A 113 9.74 2.94 -7.24
CA ALA A 113 10.63 1.92 -7.80
C ALA A 113 11.61 1.32 -6.75
N LYS A 114 11.95 2.06 -5.70
CA LYS A 114 12.81 1.56 -4.60
C LYS A 114 12.07 0.61 -3.66
N GLY A 115 10.75 0.61 -3.69
CA GLY A 115 9.89 -0.19 -2.82
C GLY A 115 8.70 0.60 -2.32
N THR A 116 7.54 -0.05 -2.30
CA THR A 116 6.25 0.49 -1.88
C THR A 116 5.51 -0.50 -0.97
N ILE A 117 4.35 -0.11 -0.44
CA ILE A 117 3.46 -1.01 0.27
C ILE A 117 2.86 -2.01 -0.74
N PRO A 118 2.84 -3.33 -0.47
CA PRO A 118 2.29 -4.30 -1.41
C PRO A 118 0.85 -3.98 -1.82
N GLY A 119 0.55 -4.09 -3.11
CA GLY A 119 -0.76 -3.72 -3.69
C GLY A 119 -0.97 -2.22 -3.92
N ALA A 120 -0.01 -1.36 -3.61
CA ALA A 120 -0.09 0.05 -3.93
C ALA A 120 0.13 0.33 -5.43
N VAL A 121 -0.60 1.31 -5.96
CA VAL A 121 -0.42 1.86 -7.30
C VAL A 121 0.20 3.25 -7.20
N ASN A 122 1.19 3.55 -8.05
CA ASN A 122 1.83 4.86 -8.04
C ASN A 122 0.97 5.89 -8.76
N VAL A 123 0.53 6.91 -8.02
CA VAL A 123 -0.12 8.10 -8.57
C VAL A 123 0.56 9.32 -7.95
N PRO A 124 1.68 9.80 -8.54
CA PRO A 124 2.45 10.89 -7.97
C PRO A 124 1.59 12.14 -7.77
N PHE A 125 1.78 12.85 -6.65
CA PHE A 125 0.96 14.02 -6.29
C PHE A 125 0.86 15.07 -7.41
N ALA A 126 1.97 15.31 -8.13
CA ALA A 126 2.06 16.26 -9.23
C ALA A 126 1.10 15.92 -10.38
N THR A 127 0.74 14.64 -10.54
CA THR A 127 -0.22 14.22 -11.57
C THR A 127 -1.66 14.60 -11.25
N LEU A 128 -1.96 14.92 -9.99
CA LEU A 128 -3.29 15.31 -9.54
C LEU A 128 -3.46 16.85 -9.46
N GLU A 129 -2.37 17.61 -9.59
CA GLU A 129 -2.40 19.06 -9.57
C GLU A 129 -3.25 19.64 -10.70
N ALA A 130 -3.94 20.76 -10.43
CA ALA A 130 -4.84 21.41 -11.39
C ALA A 130 -4.14 21.88 -12.67
N SER A 131 -2.82 22.07 -12.63
CA SER A 131 -1.98 22.44 -13.78
C SER A 131 -1.70 21.26 -14.71
N ASN A 132 -1.91 20.01 -14.28
CA ASN A 132 -1.66 18.84 -15.11
C ASN A 132 -2.79 18.66 -16.14
N PRO A 133 -2.51 18.72 -17.46
CA PRO A 133 -3.53 18.53 -18.49
C PRO A 133 -4.17 17.13 -18.48
N TYR A 134 -3.54 16.13 -17.85
CA TYR A 134 -4.06 14.75 -17.76
C TYR A 134 -4.81 14.44 -16.46
N ARG A 135 -5.02 15.45 -15.60
CA ARG A 135 -5.65 15.26 -14.29
C ARG A 135 -7.05 14.67 -14.41
N ASP A 136 -7.83 15.12 -15.39
CA ASP A 136 -9.22 14.70 -15.55
C ASP A 136 -9.31 13.23 -15.98
N GLU A 137 -8.40 12.76 -16.84
CA GLU A 137 -8.29 11.35 -17.22
C GLU A 137 -7.92 10.48 -16.01
N ILE A 138 -7.02 10.97 -15.15
CA ILE A 138 -6.67 10.27 -13.91
C ILE A 138 -7.88 10.18 -12.99
N ILE A 139 -8.60 11.28 -12.77
CA ILE A 139 -9.81 11.29 -11.93
C ILE A 139 -10.88 10.35 -12.49
N LYS A 140 -11.05 10.29 -13.82
CA LYS A 140 -11.92 9.31 -14.49
C LYS A 140 -11.45 7.87 -14.27
N ALA A 141 -10.14 7.61 -14.34
CA ALA A 141 -9.56 6.30 -14.04
C ALA A 141 -9.77 5.87 -12.58
N LEU A 142 -9.90 6.83 -11.65
CA LEU A 142 -10.31 6.59 -10.26
C LEU A 142 -11.82 6.35 -10.10
N GLY A 143 -12.57 6.22 -11.19
CA GLY A 143 -13.99 5.86 -11.22
C GLY A 143 -14.97 7.03 -11.18
N ALA A 144 -14.48 8.27 -11.23
CA ALA A 144 -15.36 9.43 -11.40
C ALA A 144 -15.87 9.52 -12.84
N GLN A 145 -17.02 10.15 -13.02
CA GLN A 145 -17.63 10.41 -14.32
C GLN A 145 -17.81 11.91 -14.52
N SER A 146 -17.80 12.37 -15.77
CA SER A 146 -18.11 13.75 -16.10
C SER A 146 -18.74 13.87 -17.47
N ASP A 147 -19.69 14.78 -17.59
CA ASP A 147 -20.31 15.21 -18.85
C ASP A 147 -19.60 16.45 -19.48
N GLY A 148 -18.46 16.85 -18.91
CA GLY A 148 -17.69 18.03 -19.33
C GLY A 148 -18.02 19.31 -18.56
N THR A 149 -19.08 19.31 -17.75
CA THR A 149 -19.44 20.47 -16.89
C THR A 149 -19.51 20.08 -15.43
N THR A 150 -20.03 18.89 -15.11
CA THR A 150 -20.23 18.41 -13.75
C THR A 150 -19.46 17.11 -13.53
N TRP A 151 -18.97 16.91 -12.31
CA TRP A 151 -18.37 15.66 -11.86
C TRP A 151 -19.36 14.84 -11.04
N ASP A 152 -19.43 13.55 -11.31
CA ASP A 152 -20.11 12.54 -10.50
C ASP A 152 -19.09 11.56 -9.91
N PHE A 153 -19.10 11.42 -8.59
CA PHE A 153 -18.21 10.55 -7.84
C PHE A 153 -18.92 9.35 -7.21
N ALA A 154 -20.20 9.10 -7.53
CA ALA A 154 -20.96 8.00 -6.95
C ALA A 154 -20.25 6.64 -7.12
N ALA A 155 -19.76 6.38 -8.33
CA ALA A 155 -19.03 5.15 -8.69
C ALA A 155 -17.51 5.22 -8.42
N ALA A 156 -17.00 6.35 -7.90
CA ALA A 156 -15.58 6.55 -7.67
C ALA A 156 -15.06 5.64 -6.56
N LYS A 157 -13.81 5.20 -6.69
CA LYS A 157 -13.15 4.29 -5.75
C LYS A 157 -12.94 4.94 -4.39
N GLU A 158 -12.85 4.12 -3.35
CA GLU A 158 -12.24 4.57 -2.10
C GLU A 158 -10.72 4.68 -2.29
N LEU A 159 -10.11 5.75 -1.79
CA LEU A 159 -8.69 6.01 -1.95
C LEU A 159 -8.03 6.04 -0.58
N LEU A 160 -6.93 5.31 -0.41
CA LEU A 160 -6.06 5.46 0.74
C LEU A 160 -4.71 5.94 0.22
N LEU A 161 -4.32 7.17 0.58
CA LEU A 161 -3.09 7.79 0.09
C LEU A 161 -1.99 7.75 1.15
N PHE A 162 -0.76 7.55 0.70
CA PHE A 162 0.43 7.67 1.54
C PHE A 162 1.61 8.22 0.76
N CYS A 163 2.64 8.66 1.49
CA CYS A 163 3.91 9.08 0.91
C CYS A 163 5.09 8.53 1.74
N ASN A 164 6.21 9.27 1.85
CA ASN A 164 7.35 8.79 2.61
C ASN A 164 7.16 8.82 4.13
N GLY A 165 6.16 9.56 4.65
CA GLY A 165 5.88 9.66 6.09
C GLY A 165 5.98 11.09 6.61
N PRO A 166 6.29 11.31 7.91
CA PRO A 166 6.05 12.60 8.54
C PRO A 166 6.79 13.84 8.04
N TRP A 167 7.83 13.63 7.26
CA TRP A 167 8.66 14.67 6.66
C TRP A 167 8.29 14.92 5.19
N CYS A 168 7.21 14.31 4.68
CA CYS A 168 6.81 14.37 3.28
C CYS A 168 5.38 14.88 3.15
N GLU A 169 5.18 15.93 2.36
CA GLU A 169 3.87 16.60 2.17
C GLU A 169 3.13 16.14 0.89
N GLN A 170 3.70 15.21 0.12
CA GLN A 170 3.19 14.83 -1.19
C GLN A 170 1.77 14.24 -1.14
N SER A 171 1.46 13.38 -0.18
CA SER A 171 0.11 12.85 -0.01
C SER A 171 -0.90 13.94 0.39
N LEU A 172 -0.47 14.95 1.15
CA LEU A 172 -1.35 16.07 1.51
C LEU A 172 -1.66 16.95 0.29
N HIS A 173 -0.68 17.19 -0.58
CA HIS A 173 -0.91 17.86 -1.86
C HIS A 173 -1.85 17.05 -2.76
N ALA A 174 -1.66 15.73 -2.86
CA ALA A 174 -2.54 14.83 -3.61
C ALA A 174 -3.98 14.87 -3.08
N ILE A 175 -4.18 14.76 -1.75
CA ILE A 175 -5.49 14.84 -1.11
C ILE A 175 -6.13 16.21 -1.38
N THR A 176 -5.40 17.30 -1.18
CA THR A 176 -5.89 18.67 -1.44
C THR A 176 -6.33 18.84 -2.89
N ALA A 177 -5.55 18.30 -3.83
CA ALA A 177 -5.86 18.38 -5.25
C ALA A 177 -7.09 17.54 -5.62
N LEU A 178 -7.27 16.34 -5.05
CA LEU A 178 -8.47 15.53 -5.22
C LEU A 178 -9.72 16.23 -4.67
N ARG A 179 -9.61 16.76 -3.44
CA ARG A 179 -10.70 17.51 -2.79
C ARG A 179 -11.09 18.74 -3.59
N SER A 180 -10.11 19.47 -4.13
CA SER A 180 -10.36 20.63 -5.01
C SER A 180 -10.98 20.24 -6.36
N ALA A 181 -10.89 18.97 -6.76
CA ALA A 181 -11.60 18.44 -7.93
C ALA A 181 -13.05 18.02 -7.64
N GLY A 182 -13.46 18.05 -6.36
CA GLY A 182 -14.77 17.58 -5.92
C GLY A 182 -14.80 16.13 -5.41
N TYR A 183 -13.65 15.44 -5.31
CA TYR A 183 -13.63 14.07 -4.79
C TYR A 183 -14.15 14.05 -3.33
N PRO A 184 -15.10 13.17 -2.98
CA PRO A 184 -15.71 13.15 -1.65
C PRO A 184 -14.70 12.83 -0.56
N ALA A 185 -14.84 13.47 0.61
CA ALA A 185 -13.85 13.36 1.69
C ALA A 185 -13.88 11.97 2.31
N GLU A 186 -15.09 11.46 2.48
CA GLU A 186 -15.42 10.15 3.01
C GLU A 186 -14.91 9.00 2.14
N LYS A 187 -14.59 9.26 0.86
CA LYS A 187 -13.92 8.30 -0.03
C LYS A 187 -12.40 8.41 0.02
N ILE A 188 -11.83 9.28 0.86
CA ILE A 188 -10.39 9.51 0.98
C ILE A 188 -9.94 9.19 2.41
N LYS A 189 -8.94 8.33 2.51
CA LYS A 189 -8.22 8.00 3.72
C LYS A 189 -6.76 8.41 3.59
N TYR A 190 -6.12 8.73 4.70
CA TYR A 190 -4.75 9.18 4.75
C TYR A 190 -3.91 8.33 5.69
N TYR A 191 -2.96 7.57 5.15
CA TYR A 191 -1.93 6.94 5.96
C TYR A 191 -0.75 7.89 6.17
N ARG A 192 -0.83 8.65 7.27
CA ARG A 192 0.13 9.69 7.68
C ARG A 192 1.51 9.15 8.06
N GLY A 193 1.60 7.86 8.41
CA GLY A 193 2.85 7.19 8.74
C GLY A 193 3.77 6.98 7.53
N GLY A 194 3.17 6.75 6.36
CA GLY A 194 3.88 6.52 5.10
C GLY A 194 4.94 5.41 5.19
N MET A 195 5.84 5.39 4.21
CA MET A 195 6.91 4.38 4.16
C MET A 195 7.85 4.41 5.37
N GLN A 196 8.04 5.57 6.01
CA GLN A 196 8.88 5.72 7.21
C GLN A 196 8.41 4.82 8.34
N VAL A 197 7.12 4.89 8.70
CA VAL A 197 6.58 4.11 9.82
C VAL A 197 6.39 2.65 9.40
N TRP A 198 5.95 2.43 8.16
CA TRP A 198 5.82 1.08 7.59
C TRP A 198 7.13 0.28 7.69
N LEU A 199 8.24 0.89 7.25
CA LEU A 199 9.57 0.28 7.32
C LEU A 199 10.11 0.20 8.74
N LEU A 200 9.81 1.19 9.61
CA LEU A 200 10.21 1.16 11.01
C LEU A 200 9.62 -0.06 11.75
N LEU A 201 8.41 -0.50 11.38
CA LEU A 201 7.79 -1.70 11.90
C LEU A 201 8.29 -3.00 11.24
N GLY A 202 9.15 -2.87 10.22
CA GLY A 202 9.69 -3.99 9.45
C GLY A 202 8.67 -4.66 8.55
N LEU A 203 7.64 -3.94 8.10
CA LEU A 203 6.57 -4.52 7.29
C LEU A 203 7.03 -4.81 5.85
N SER A 204 6.46 -5.86 5.24
CA SER A 204 6.70 -6.25 3.84
C SER A 204 6.63 -5.08 2.88
N ILE A 205 7.54 -5.05 1.91
CA ILE A 205 7.50 -4.11 0.78
C ILE A 205 7.47 -4.87 -0.54
N GLN A 206 6.92 -4.22 -1.57
CA GLN A 206 6.96 -4.71 -2.93
C GLN A 206 7.86 -3.78 -3.75
N GLN A 207 8.79 -4.35 -4.51
CA GLN A 207 9.47 -3.63 -5.57
C GLN A 207 8.69 -3.85 -6.87
N PRO A 208 8.15 -2.79 -7.49
CA PRO A 208 7.45 -2.92 -8.76
C PRO A 208 8.41 -3.47 -9.82
N THR A 209 8.02 -4.55 -10.49
CA THR A 209 8.75 -5.05 -11.66
C THR A 209 8.59 -4.04 -12.80
N SER A 210 9.71 -3.67 -13.43
CA SER A 210 9.75 -2.82 -14.63
C SER A 210 9.08 -3.48 -15.82
#